data_AF-A0A1B8RRE9-F1
#
_entry.id   AF-A0A1B8RRE9-F1
#
_cell.length_a   1.000
_cell.length_b   1.000
_cell.length_c   1.000
_cell.angle_alpha   90.00
_cell.angle_beta   90.00
_cell.angle_gamma   90.00
#
_symmetry.space_group_name_H-M   'P 1'
#
loop_
_entity.id
_entity.type
_entity.pdbx_description
1 polymer ?
#
loop_
_entity_poly.entity_id
_entity_poly.type
_entity_poly.pdbx_seq_one_letter_code
_entity_poly.pdbx_strand_id
1 'polypeptide(L)'
;MLKLIDVAKELNLNLKIVVSIKEFDKYNAFFNIYGEDDEPCRRLVILTKDENIEEVYDENPGEAIVPGMIVDDNIWIKEYPLTTNPNKIDIGEIEITDEVYEKISV
;
A
#
# COMPACT_ATOMS: atom_id res chain seq x y z
N MET A 1 20.36 -6.57 3.69
CA MET A 1 18.99 -7.10 3.40
C MET A 1 18.43 -7.60 4.70
N LEU A 2 17.31 -7.02 5.10
CA LEU A 2 16.66 -7.22 6.40
C LEU A 2 15.25 -7.76 6.15
N LYS A 3 14.80 -8.69 6.99
CA LYS A 3 13.41 -9.15 6.91
C LYS A 3 12.47 -8.06 7.37
N LEU A 4 11.46 -7.76 6.56
CA LEU A 4 10.51 -6.69 6.85
C LEU A 4 9.74 -6.93 8.14
N ILE A 5 9.46 -8.19 8.48
CA ILE A 5 8.78 -8.54 9.73
C ILE A 5 9.60 -8.23 10.98
N ASP A 6 10.93 -8.33 10.90
CA ASP A 6 11.81 -8.03 12.03
C ASP A 6 11.90 -6.51 12.21
N VAL A 7 12.01 -5.78 11.10
CA VAL A 7 11.94 -4.31 11.08
C VAL A 7 10.61 -3.79 11.63
N ALA A 8 9.49 -4.39 11.24
CA ALA A 8 8.16 -4.02 11.76
C ALA A 8 8.10 -4.13 13.29
N LYS A 9 8.67 -5.21 13.85
CA LYS A 9 8.74 -5.41 15.31
C LYS A 9 9.64 -4.39 15.98
N GLU A 10 10.81 -4.10 15.41
CA GLU A 10 11.75 -3.10 15.95
C GLU A 10 11.12 -1.71 16.02
N LEU A 11 10.38 -1.32 14.98
CA LEU A 11 9.71 -0.03 14.88
C LEU A 11 8.34 0.02 15.60
N ASN A 12 7.91 -1.09 16.20
CA ASN A 12 6.59 -1.26 16.82
C ASN A 12 5.44 -0.88 15.85
N LEU A 13 5.52 -1.39 14.63
CA LEU A 13 4.54 -1.22 13.55
C LEU A 13 3.95 -2.58 13.14
N ASN A 14 2.72 -2.53 12.64
CA ASN A 14 2.03 -3.64 12.03
C ASN A 14 2.42 -3.75 10.56
N LEU A 15 2.62 -4.99 10.10
CA LEU A 15 2.86 -5.31 8.70
C LEU A 15 1.56 -5.84 8.08
N LYS A 16 1.01 -5.12 7.10
CA LYS A 16 -0.33 -5.39 6.54
C LYS A 16 -0.29 -5.45 5.01
N ILE A 17 -1.18 -6.25 4.44
CA ILE A 17 -1.56 -6.15 3.03
C ILE A 17 -2.87 -5.37 2.98
N VAL A 18 -2.90 -4.28 2.25
CA VAL A 18 -4.07 -3.42 2.06
C VAL A 18 -4.39 -3.27 0.57
N VAL A 19 -5.58 -2.77 0.28
CA VAL A 19 -5.97 -2.36 -1.07
C VAL A 19 -5.84 -0.85 -1.17
N SER A 20 -5.19 -0.37 -2.23
CA SER A 20 -5.16 1.06 -2.51
C SER A 20 -6.41 1.46 -3.28
N ILE A 21 -7.02 2.59 -2.92
CA ILE A 21 -8.23 3.13 -3.56
C ILE A 21 -7.96 4.52 -4.10
N LYS A 22 -8.65 4.88 -5.17
CA LYS A 22 -8.65 6.24 -5.71
C LYS A 22 -10.05 6.60 -6.19
N GLU A 23 -10.43 7.84 -5.95
CA GLU A 23 -11.65 8.43 -6.46
C GLU A 23 -11.48 8.78 -7.95
N PHE A 24 -12.42 8.33 -8.78
CA PHE A 24 -12.45 8.65 -10.20
C PHE A 24 -13.76 9.32 -10.60
N ASP A 25 -13.64 10.42 -11.32
CA ASP A 25 -14.76 11.05 -12.01
C ASP A 25 -15.35 10.07 -13.04
N LYS A 26 -16.63 9.74 -12.88
CA LYS A 26 -17.44 9.10 -13.89
C LYS A 26 -18.40 10.09 -14.51
N TYR A 27 -18.25 10.26 -15.82
CA TYR A 27 -19.23 10.96 -16.63
C TYR A 27 -19.96 9.99 -17.56
N ASN A 28 -21.27 9.84 -17.34
CA ASN A 28 -22.14 9.16 -18.28
C ASN A 28 -22.78 10.18 -19.24
N ALA A 29 -22.19 10.33 -20.41
CA ALA A 29 -22.64 11.29 -21.43
C ALA A 29 -24.07 11.05 -21.94
N PHE A 30 -24.55 9.79 -21.93
CA PHE A 30 -25.87 9.45 -22.47
C PHE A 30 -27.00 9.91 -21.54
N PHE A 31 -26.80 9.82 -20.22
CA PHE A 31 -27.77 10.26 -19.22
C PHE A 31 -27.43 11.64 -18.61
N ASN A 32 -26.31 12.24 -19.01
CA ASN A 32 -25.76 13.47 -18.44
C ASN A 32 -25.64 13.42 -16.90
N ILE A 33 -25.15 12.29 -16.39
CA ILE A 33 -24.94 12.05 -14.96
C ILE A 33 -23.44 12.15 -14.69
N TYR A 34 -23.09 12.96 -13.68
CA TYR A 34 -21.75 13.04 -13.10
C TYR A 34 -21.77 12.33 -11.75
N GLY A 35 -20.76 11.52 -11.47
CA GLY A 35 -20.57 10.86 -10.19
C GLY A 35 -19.09 10.65 -9.90
N GLU A 36 -18.79 10.42 -8.64
CA GLU A 36 -17.46 10.10 -8.14
C GLU A 36 -17.57 8.74 -7.47
N ASP A 37 -16.72 7.79 -7.88
CA ASP A 37 -16.67 6.45 -7.28
C ASP A 37 -15.24 6.16 -6.85
N ASP A 38 -15.08 5.63 -5.64
CA ASP A 38 -13.82 5.02 -5.19
C ASP A 38 -13.62 3.67 -5.89
N GLU A 39 -12.51 3.53 -6.61
CA GLU A 39 -12.13 2.27 -7.25
C GLU A 39 -10.82 1.70 -6.67
N PRO A 40 -10.76 0.36 -6.44
CA PRO A 40 -9.54 -0.28 -6.03
C PRO A 40 -8.52 -0.25 -7.17
N CYS A 41 -7.26 0.03 -6.84
CA CYS A 41 -6.18 0.23 -7.80
C CYS A 41 -5.11 -0.87 -7.75
N ARG A 42 -4.53 -1.15 -6.57
CA ARG A 42 -3.48 -2.17 -6.38
C ARG A 42 -3.50 -2.72 -4.95
N ARG A 43 -2.77 -3.81 -4.71
CA ARG A 43 -2.48 -4.29 -3.36
C ARG A 43 -1.13 -3.77 -2.90
N LEU A 44 -1.05 -3.35 -1.64
CA LEU A 44 0.16 -2.80 -1.06
C LEU A 44 0.52 -3.56 0.21
N VAL A 45 1.80 -3.83 0.37
CA VAL A 45 2.39 -4.23 1.64
C VAL A 45 2.87 -2.97 2.33
N ILE A 46 2.31 -2.69 3.50
CA ILE A 46 2.59 -1.47 4.26
C ILE A 46 3.03 -1.78 5.69
N LEU A 47 3.81 -0.86 6.27
CA LEU A 47 3.98 -0.76 7.72
C LEU A 47 3.10 0.38 8.24
N THR A 48 2.40 0.14 9.33
CA THR A 48 1.39 1.06 9.87
C THR A 48 1.23 0.90 11.37
N LYS A 49 0.75 1.94 12.05
CA LYS A 49 0.34 1.83 13.47
C LYS A 49 -1.05 1.23 13.63
N ASP A 50 -1.89 1.31 12.60
CA ASP A 50 -3.27 0.81 12.65
C ASP A 50 -3.32 -0.68 12.27
N GLU A 51 -3.70 -1.52 13.22
CA GLU A 51 -3.84 -2.97 13.00
C GLU A 51 -5.06 -3.32 12.14
N ASN A 52 -6.06 -2.42 12.06
CA ASN A 52 -7.34 -2.65 11.42
C ASN A 52 -7.43 -2.06 10.02
N ILE A 53 -6.39 -1.38 9.54
CA ILE A 53 -6.40 -0.79 8.20
C ILE A 53 -6.53 -1.88 7.12
N GLU A 54 -7.45 -1.65 6.19
CA GLU A 54 -7.71 -2.52 5.04
C GLU A 54 -7.49 -1.78 3.72
N GLU A 55 -7.68 -0.46 3.71
CA GLU A 55 -7.60 0.40 2.54
C GLU A 55 -6.74 1.65 2.78
N VAL A 56 -6.06 2.11 1.73
CA VAL A 56 -5.28 3.36 1.74
C VAL A 56 -5.59 4.17 0.49
N TYR A 57 -5.59 5.49 0.59
CA TYR A 57 -5.79 6.34 -0.58
C TYR A 57 -4.51 6.40 -1.44
N ASP A 58 -4.68 6.38 -2.76
CA ASP A 58 -3.60 6.35 -3.74
C ASP A 58 -3.77 7.48 -4.73
N GLU A 59 -3.02 8.56 -4.55
CA GLU A 59 -3.11 9.73 -5.43
C GLU A 59 -2.62 9.41 -6.85
N ASN A 60 -1.63 8.52 -7.00
CA ASN A 60 -0.96 8.22 -8.26
C ASN A 60 -0.83 6.70 -8.50
N PRO A 61 -1.96 5.98 -8.73
CA PRO A 61 -1.96 4.52 -8.90
C PRO A 61 -1.27 4.07 -10.20
N GLY A 62 -1.05 4.98 -11.14
CA GLY A 62 -0.34 4.72 -12.40
C GLY A 62 1.18 4.74 -12.29
N GLU A 63 1.73 5.22 -11.17
CA GLU A 63 3.17 5.29 -10.93
C GLU A 63 3.62 4.17 -10.00
N ALA A 64 4.78 3.56 -10.27
CA ALA A 64 5.33 2.53 -9.41
C ALA A 64 5.66 3.09 -8.02
N ILE A 65 5.38 2.33 -6.97
CA ILE A 65 5.74 2.78 -5.62
C ILE A 65 7.26 2.82 -5.44
N VAL A 66 7.72 3.75 -4.61
CA VAL A 66 9.11 3.78 -4.14
C VAL A 66 9.14 3.14 -2.75
N PRO A 67 9.83 2.01 -2.54
CA PRO A 67 9.90 1.37 -1.23
C PRO A 67 10.35 2.34 -0.13
N GLY A 68 9.65 2.30 1.00
CA GLY A 68 9.86 3.20 2.13
C GLY A 68 9.31 4.62 1.92
N MET A 69 8.46 4.86 0.91
CA MET A 69 7.69 6.10 0.85
C MET A 69 6.64 6.14 1.97
N ILE A 70 6.34 7.33 2.46
CA ILE A 70 5.36 7.55 3.53
C ILE A 70 4.16 8.27 2.93
N VAL A 71 2.97 7.70 3.11
CA VAL A 71 1.68 8.26 2.68
C VAL A 71 0.70 8.09 3.84
N ASP A 72 0.12 9.18 4.31
CA ASP A 72 -0.85 9.19 5.42
C ASP A 72 -0.41 8.36 6.64
N ASP A 73 0.82 8.59 7.11
CA ASP A 73 1.46 7.87 8.22
C ASP A 73 1.68 6.36 8.00
N ASN A 74 1.46 5.87 6.79
CA ASN A 74 1.73 4.49 6.38
C ASN A 74 3.00 4.44 5.51
N ILE A 75 3.86 3.46 5.77
CA ILE A 75 5.08 3.25 4.99
C ILE A 75 4.80 2.18 3.94
N TRP A 76 4.91 2.52 2.67
CA TRP A 76 4.65 1.59 1.57
C TRP A 76 5.93 0.86 1.18
N ILE A 77 5.87 -0.48 1.09
CA ILE A 77 7.06 -1.31 0.89
C ILE A 77 7.05 -1.99 -0.47
N LYS A 78 5.93 -2.62 -0.81
CA LYS A 78 5.82 -3.43 -2.04
C LYS A 78 4.41 -3.39 -2.60
N GLU A 79 4.30 -3.40 -3.92
CA GLU A 79 3.01 -3.46 -4.62
C GLU A 79 2.78 -4.80 -5.32
N TYR A 80 1.51 -5.15 -5.46
CA TYR A 80 1.03 -6.32 -6.19
C TYR A 80 -0.23 -5.97 -6.99
N PRO A 81 -0.44 -6.58 -8.18
CA PRO A 81 -1.68 -6.43 -8.92
C PRO A 81 -2.93 -6.86 -8.13
N LEU A 82 -4.09 -6.26 -8.44
CA LEU A 82 -5.39 -6.67 -7.88
C LEU A 82 -5.80 -8.10 -8.26
N THR A 83 -5.16 -8.70 -9.25
CA THR A 83 -5.36 -10.11 -9.61
C THR A 83 -4.58 -11.08 -8.73
N THR A 84 -3.63 -10.60 -7.91
CA THR A 84 -2.83 -11.45 -7.00
C THR A 84 -3.63 -11.86 -5.77
N ASN A 85 -3.84 -13.16 -5.57
CA ASN A 85 -4.53 -13.64 -4.37
C ASN A 85 -3.74 -13.27 -3.10
N PRO A 86 -4.32 -12.49 -2.15
CA PRO A 86 -3.61 -12.02 -0.96
C PRO A 86 -3.13 -13.17 -0.07
N ASN A 87 -3.86 -14.29 0.00
CA ASN A 87 -3.49 -15.46 0.80
C ASN A 87 -2.27 -16.21 0.25
N LYS A 88 -1.82 -15.89 -0.97
CA LYS A 88 -0.60 -16.44 -1.57
C LYS A 88 0.60 -15.53 -1.43
N ILE A 89 0.43 -14.32 -0.89
CA ILE A 89 1.52 -13.40 -0.64
C ILE A 89 2.17 -13.83 0.67
N ASP A 90 3.37 -14.39 0.59
CA ASP A 90 4.16 -14.68 1.79
C ASP A 90 4.82 -13.39 2.30
N ILE A 91 4.15 -12.77 3.28
CA ILE A 91 4.62 -11.54 3.91
C ILE A 91 5.91 -11.79 4.72
N GLY A 92 6.13 -13.01 5.21
CA GLY A 92 7.28 -13.38 6.03
C GLY A 92 8.59 -13.48 5.25
N GLU A 93 8.52 -13.61 3.93
CA GLU A 93 9.68 -13.65 3.03
C GLU A 93 10.03 -12.30 2.41
N ILE A 94 9.30 -11.23 2.75
CA ILE A 94 9.59 -9.89 2.21
C ILE A 94 10.84 -9.33 2.91
N GLU A 95 11.84 -8.97 2.10
CA GLU A 95 13.07 -8.35 2.55
C GLU A 95 13.19 -6.92 1.99
N ILE A 96 13.85 -6.05 2.76
CA ILE A 96 14.18 -4.68 2.36
C ILE A 96 15.69 -4.46 2.38
N THR A 97 16.15 -3.49 1.59
CA THR A 97 17.55 -3.06 1.61
C THR A 97 17.82 -2.20 2.83
N ASP A 98 19.10 -2.07 3.17
CA ASP A 98 19.52 -1.25 4.32
C ASP A 98 19.22 0.23 4.05
N GLU A 99 19.28 0.69 2.78
CA GLU A 99 18.86 2.02 2.35
C GLU A 99 17.37 2.31 2.66
N VAL A 100 16.49 1.33 2.40
CA VAL A 100 15.06 1.46 2.72
C VAL A 100 14.86 1.48 4.23
N TYR A 101 15.59 0.65 4.97
CA TYR A 101 15.54 0.63 6.43
C TYR A 101 15.98 1.98 7.03
N GLU A 102 17.09 2.54 6.58
CA GLU A 102 17.57 3.86 7.01
C GLU A 102 16.53 4.94 6.74
N LYS A 103 15.83 4.89 5.61
CA LYS A 103 14.78 5.86 5.26
C LYS A 103 13.59 5.83 6.21
N ILE A 104 13.22 4.65 6.73
CA ILE A 104 11.99 4.45 7.52
C ILE A 104 12.23 4.43 9.03
N SER A 105 13.49 4.50 9.46
CA SER A 105 13.91 4.46 10.87
C SER A 105 14.28 5.83 11.45
N VAL A 106 14.15 6.91 10.66
CA VAL A 106 14.35 8.32 11.08
C VAL A 106 13.09 8.87 11.74
#